data_AF-A0A0Q6WCK5-F1
#
_entry.id   AF-A0A0Q6WCK5-F1
#
_cell.length_a   1.000
_cell.length_b   1.000
_cell.length_c   1.000
_cell.angle_alpha   90.00
_cell.angle_beta   90.00
_cell.angle_gamma   90.00
#
_symmetry.space_group_name_H-M   'P 1'
#
loop_
_entity.id
_entity.type
_entity.pdbx_description
1 polymer ?
#
loop_
_entity_poly.entity_id
_entity_poly.type
_entity_poly.pdbx_seq_one_letter_code
_entity_poly.pdbx_strand_id
1 'polypeptide(L)'
;MADLEKRDGPARPVQIRDFIFVRELSEVYLLLDFISGRWDKGLEPDVQMLIEEICEIGWPPEDGPKTQAHQAAILLNAKDKLNAAAKPANGATIAFTLLVVGEDDPRQRKLWGRHADRRGTAARSGERTDQRARGRQGNGGPEYPVAAPGLGGPSGPGGWRESAAQNGERRTGNGNNGGNGGSGGSGGNPWAGGRDWPGRRGGCNNGDLIAPGGGFTRPPTRMSLARTAFPGLIGPAGSFSRGIWRIVVGLLIWLVFTCLLSWNVTAGNVILTHLDTLRSQQRELTAKVSSAEAKLAADELARLAKAAPQSGTAAAVAGAAAPPAPPLIVYCDPARAPQQDATPLAQRYRSVEEYHLCIQDNRLDRERAVTRRNLAAWLQPWKALYRTATYFLEPIPEPRLRSGRAPRQSGDEETARILTLVLGSAVLPLCYGILGAGAAVVRDLWRKMRESMLSPRDYSLALGQLALGATIGACIGLFVNASGTGSTAEPALAGAWTLSGSALSFIAGFGVEGVFQAMESFVRRVFNVPDPAKPR
;
A
#
# COMPACT_ATOMS: atom_id res chain seq x y z
N MET A 1 -41.72 18.43 -50.59
CA MET A 1 -41.80 17.72 -49.30
C MET A 1 -42.82 16.58 -49.28
N ALA A 2 -43.69 16.41 -50.28
CA ALA A 2 -44.73 15.36 -50.29
C ALA A 2 -44.34 14.03 -50.97
N ASP A 3 -43.13 13.90 -51.56
CA ASP A 3 -42.73 12.70 -52.32
C ASP A 3 -41.76 11.74 -51.59
N LEU A 4 -41.39 12.02 -50.34
CA LEU A 4 -40.51 11.13 -49.56
C LEU A 4 -41.27 10.09 -48.72
N GLU A 5 -42.59 10.21 -48.59
CA GLU A 5 -43.41 9.37 -47.70
C GLU A 5 -43.86 8.03 -48.32
N LYS A 6 -43.50 7.76 -49.59
CA LYS A 6 -43.94 6.56 -50.32
C LYS A 6 -42.85 5.49 -50.51
N ARG A 7 -41.70 5.64 -49.85
CA ARG A 7 -40.55 4.71 -49.97
C ARG A 7 -40.50 3.61 -48.90
N ASP A 8 -41.56 3.43 -48.13
CA ASP A 8 -41.71 2.30 -47.20
C ASP A 8 -42.10 1.01 -47.95
N GLY A 9 -41.18 0.53 -48.79
CA GLY A 9 -41.26 -0.82 -49.34
C GLY A 9 -41.16 -1.87 -48.22
N PRO A 10 -41.67 -3.10 -48.43
CA PRO A 10 -41.55 -4.17 -47.46
C PRO A 10 -40.09 -4.36 -47.05
N ALA A 11 -39.81 -4.32 -45.75
CA ALA A 11 -38.46 -4.42 -45.21
C ALA A 11 -37.74 -5.64 -45.80
N ARG A 12 -36.69 -5.39 -46.59
CA ARG A 12 -35.91 -6.46 -47.21
C ARG A 12 -35.27 -7.31 -46.11
N PRO A 13 -35.31 -8.65 -46.19
CA PRO A 13 -34.64 -9.50 -45.21
C PRO A 13 -33.14 -9.20 -45.23
N VAL A 14 -32.58 -8.93 -44.05
CA VAL A 14 -31.17 -8.58 -43.87
C VAL A 14 -30.30 -9.76 -44.30
N GLN A 15 -29.43 -9.56 -45.29
CA GLN A 15 -28.57 -10.62 -45.78
C GLN A 15 -27.26 -10.63 -44.99
N ILE A 16 -26.65 -11.82 -44.81
CA ILE A 16 -25.34 -11.96 -44.15
C ILE A 16 -24.26 -11.08 -44.78
N ARG A 17 -24.37 -10.79 -46.08
CA ARG A 17 -23.46 -9.92 -46.85
C ARG A 17 -23.50 -8.48 -46.35
N ASP A 18 -24.68 -8.01 -45.97
CA ASP A 18 -24.87 -6.65 -45.48
C ASP A 18 -24.13 -6.46 -44.15
N PHE A 19 -24.16 -7.47 -43.28
CA PHE A 19 -23.39 -7.48 -42.03
C PHE A 19 -21.89 -7.49 -42.25
N ILE A 20 -21.40 -8.31 -43.19
CA ILE A 20 -19.96 -8.37 -43.51
C ILE A 20 -19.49 -7.01 -44.04
N PHE A 21 -20.23 -6.42 -44.98
CA PHE A 21 -19.88 -5.13 -45.55
C PHE A 21 -19.88 -4.01 -44.50
N VAL A 22 -20.93 -3.90 -43.69
CA VAL A 22 -21.01 -2.89 -42.61
C VAL A 22 -19.87 -3.05 -41.61
N ARG A 23 -19.47 -4.30 -41.31
CA ARG A 23 -18.35 -4.59 -40.42
C ARG A 23 -17.02 -4.11 -41.00
N GLU A 24 -16.73 -4.46 -42.25
CA GLU A 24 -15.49 -4.06 -42.93
C GLU A 24 -15.41 -2.54 -43.12
N LEU A 25 -16.53 -1.91 -43.47
CA LEU A 25 -16.62 -0.46 -43.61
C LEU A 25 -16.40 0.25 -42.27
N SER A 26 -16.97 -0.28 -41.18
CA SER A 26 -16.74 0.24 -39.83
C SER A 26 -15.26 0.16 -39.43
N GLU A 27 -14.56 -0.90 -39.83
CA GLU A 27 -13.12 -1.05 -39.58
C GLU A 27 -12.29 -0.04 -40.37
N VAL A 28 -12.62 0.19 -41.65
CA VAL A 28 -11.96 1.21 -42.49
C VAL A 28 -12.14 2.61 -41.89
N TYR A 29 -13.36 2.97 -41.47
CA TYR A 29 -13.58 4.26 -40.80
C TYR A 29 -12.81 4.39 -39.48
N LEU A 30 -12.73 3.31 -38.71
CA LEU A 30 -11.95 3.28 -37.48
C LEU A 30 -10.45 3.53 -37.73
N LEU A 31 -9.90 2.94 -38.79
CA LEU A 31 -8.50 3.12 -39.19
C LEU A 31 -8.23 4.53 -39.70
N LEU A 32 -9.14 5.09 -40.51
CA LEU A 32 -9.06 6.46 -41.00
C LEU A 32 -9.10 7.47 -39.84
N ASP A 33 -10.02 7.29 -38.89
CA ASP A 33 -10.12 8.11 -37.69
C ASP A 33 -8.85 8.02 -36.82
N PHE A 34 -8.26 6.83 -36.70
CA PHE A 34 -6.99 6.64 -36.00
C PHE A 34 -5.81 7.35 -36.66
N ILE A 35 -5.66 7.23 -37.98
CA ILE A 35 -4.56 7.86 -38.73
C ILE A 35 -4.73 9.38 -38.73
N SER A 36 -5.93 9.89 -39.02
CA SER A 36 -6.21 11.33 -39.04
C SER A 36 -6.04 12.00 -37.68
N GLY A 37 -6.27 11.28 -36.58
CA GLY A 37 -6.04 11.78 -35.22
C GLY A 37 -4.56 11.86 -34.82
N ARG A 38 -3.63 11.36 -35.64
CA ARG A 38 -2.20 11.27 -35.35
C ARG A 38 -1.38 12.17 -36.25
N TRP A 39 -0.74 13.16 -35.65
CA TRP A 39 0.16 14.08 -36.35
C TRP A 39 1.45 13.41 -36.85
N ASP A 40 1.84 12.28 -36.23
CA ASP A 40 3.01 11.47 -36.59
C ASP A 40 2.75 10.54 -37.80
N LYS A 41 1.51 10.41 -38.26
CA LYS A 41 1.13 9.49 -39.33
C LYS A 41 0.55 10.25 -40.53
N GLY A 42 1.33 10.33 -41.60
CA GLY A 42 0.85 10.82 -42.89
C GLY A 42 0.11 9.74 -43.67
N LEU A 43 -0.94 10.13 -44.40
CA LEU A 43 -1.55 9.29 -45.43
C LEU A 43 -0.69 9.37 -46.69
N GLU A 44 -0.25 8.21 -47.19
CA GLU A 44 0.37 8.10 -48.50
C GLU A 44 -0.60 8.65 -49.58
N PRO A 45 -0.12 9.34 -50.63
CA PRO A 45 -0.99 9.93 -51.65
C PRO A 45 -1.98 8.94 -52.26
N ASP A 46 -1.54 7.71 -52.46
CA ASP A 46 -2.35 6.59 -52.96
C ASP A 46 -3.55 6.25 -52.06
N VAL A 47 -3.42 6.46 -50.74
CA VAL A 47 -4.50 6.23 -49.79
C VAL A 47 -5.49 7.39 -49.82
N GLN A 48 -5.04 8.61 -50.14
CA GLN A 48 -5.94 9.77 -50.23
C GLN A 48 -6.92 9.62 -51.40
N MET A 49 -6.44 9.19 -52.57
CA MET A 49 -7.32 8.87 -53.71
C MET A 49 -8.32 7.76 -53.37
N LEU A 50 -7.88 6.78 -52.57
CA LEU A 50 -8.73 5.68 -52.13
C LEU A 50 -9.83 6.14 -51.16
N ILE A 51 -9.59 7.19 -50.37
CA ILE A 51 -10.62 7.76 -49.47
C ILE A 51 -11.75 8.37 -50.30
N GLU A 52 -11.43 9.06 -51.40
CA GLU A 52 -12.44 9.59 -52.33
C GLU A 52 -13.27 8.43 -52.90
N GLU A 53 -12.62 7.36 -53.36
CA GLU A 53 -13.30 6.16 -53.87
C GLU A 53 -14.18 5.47 -52.81
N ILE A 54 -13.74 5.43 -51.54
CA ILE A 54 -14.54 4.89 -50.42
C ILE A 54 -15.76 5.77 -50.14
N CYS A 55 -15.64 7.09 -50.26
CA CYS A 55 -16.74 8.04 -50.08
C CYS A 55 -17.81 7.91 -51.18
N GLU A 56 -17.44 7.41 -52.36
CA GLU A 56 -18.36 7.14 -53.47
C GLU A 56 -19.11 5.82 -53.33
N ILE A 57 -18.72 4.95 -52.38
CA ILE A 57 -19.40 3.66 -52.16
C ILE A 57 -20.79 3.90 -51.57
N GLY A 58 -21.81 3.92 -52.45
CA GLY A 58 -23.22 3.95 -52.07
C GLY A 58 -23.69 2.61 -51.52
N TRP A 59 -24.30 2.62 -50.32
CA TRP A 59 -24.95 1.44 -49.74
C TRP A 59 -26.45 1.68 -49.56
N PRO A 60 -27.33 0.77 -50.04
CA PRO A 60 -27.03 -0.49 -50.76
C PRO A 60 -26.58 -0.26 -52.21
N PRO A 61 -25.78 -1.18 -52.81
CA PRO A 61 -25.38 -1.06 -54.21
C PRO A 61 -26.61 -1.19 -55.12
N GLU A 62 -26.86 -0.18 -55.96
CA GLU A 62 -28.01 -0.14 -56.87
C GLU A 62 -27.82 -1.03 -58.11
N ASP A 63 -26.57 -1.34 -58.47
CA ASP A 63 -26.19 -1.85 -59.80
C ASP A 63 -25.91 -3.37 -59.90
N GLY A 64 -26.40 -4.16 -58.95
CA GLY A 64 -26.31 -5.63 -58.99
C GLY A 64 -24.98 -6.23 -58.48
N PRO A 65 -24.74 -7.54 -58.72
CA PRO A 65 -23.68 -8.29 -58.03
C PRO A 65 -22.25 -7.96 -58.46
N LYS A 66 -22.05 -7.45 -59.70
CA LYS A 66 -20.71 -7.11 -60.22
C LYS A 66 -20.14 -5.86 -59.55
N THR A 67 -20.96 -4.83 -59.39
CA THR A 67 -20.58 -3.59 -58.69
C THR A 67 -20.36 -3.84 -57.21
N GLN A 68 -21.19 -4.68 -56.59
CA GLN A 68 -20.99 -5.12 -55.20
C GLN A 68 -19.61 -5.80 -55.00
N ALA A 69 -19.21 -6.69 -55.91
CA ALA A 69 -17.89 -7.34 -55.82
C ALA A 69 -16.74 -6.34 -56.01
N HIS A 70 -16.88 -5.38 -56.92
CA HIS A 70 -15.89 -4.34 -57.15
C HIS A 70 -15.74 -3.41 -55.93
N GLN A 71 -16.84 -2.91 -55.37
CA GLN A 71 -16.83 -2.10 -54.14
C GLN A 71 -16.25 -2.85 -52.95
N ALA A 72 -16.54 -4.15 -52.81
CA ALA A 72 -15.93 -4.98 -51.78
C ALA A 72 -14.41 -5.12 -51.97
N ALA A 73 -13.93 -5.25 -53.21
CA ALA A 73 -12.50 -5.31 -53.51
C ALA A 73 -11.78 -4.00 -53.18
N ILE A 74 -12.39 -2.85 -53.51
CA ILE A 74 -11.87 -1.52 -53.14
C ILE A 74 -11.77 -1.40 -51.61
N LEU A 75 -12.82 -1.81 -50.89
CA LEU A 75 -12.86 -1.74 -49.43
C LEU A 75 -11.77 -2.61 -48.77
N LEU A 76 -11.55 -3.82 -49.27
CA LEU A 76 -10.50 -4.71 -48.78
C LEU A 76 -9.10 -4.15 -49.06
N ASN A 77 -8.86 -3.62 -50.26
CA ASN A 77 -7.60 -2.94 -50.59
C ASN A 77 -7.34 -1.73 -49.67
N ALA A 78 -8.39 -0.95 -49.39
CA ALA A 78 -8.32 0.16 -48.45
C ALA A 78 -7.97 -0.29 -47.04
N LYS A 79 -8.64 -1.32 -46.55
CA LYS A 79 -8.34 -1.90 -45.25
C LYS A 79 -6.89 -2.37 -45.15
N ASP A 80 -6.35 -3.02 -46.17
CA ASP A 80 -4.96 -3.51 -46.16
C ASP A 80 -3.95 -2.35 -46.14
N LYS A 81 -4.13 -1.33 -46.99
CA LYS A 81 -3.28 -0.14 -47.03
C LYS A 81 -3.36 0.65 -45.71
N LEU A 82 -4.56 0.84 -45.17
CA LEU A 82 -4.77 1.54 -43.91
C LEU A 82 -4.20 0.77 -42.72
N ASN A 83 -4.31 -0.56 -42.69
CA ASN A 83 -3.64 -1.38 -41.69
C ASN A 83 -2.11 -1.29 -41.81
N ALA A 84 -1.57 -1.24 -43.04
CA ALA A 84 -0.14 -1.02 -43.25
C ALA A 84 0.34 0.34 -42.72
N ALA A 85 -0.42 1.41 -42.95
CA ALA A 85 -0.17 2.75 -42.41
C ALA A 85 -0.39 2.82 -40.88
N ALA A 86 -1.31 2.03 -40.34
CA ALA A 86 -1.61 1.97 -38.91
C ALA A 86 -0.51 1.25 -38.10
N LYS A 87 0.41 0.52 -38.73
CA LYS A 87 1.52 -0.17 -38.05
C LYS A 87 2.25 0.74 -37.06
N PRO A 88 2.59 0.25 -35.86
CA PRO A 88 2.46 -1.14 -35.39
C PRO A 88 1.04 -1.58 -34.95
N ALA A 89 0.05 -0.67 -34.91
CA ALA A 89 -1.33 -1.00 -34.55
C ALA A 89 -2.10 -1.62 -35.74
N ASN A 90 -3.21 -2.30 -35.45
CA ASN A 90 -4.16 -2.79 -36.45
C ASN A 90 -5.60 -2.45 -36.04
N GLY A 91 -6.57 -2.64 -36.94
CA GLY A 91 -7.98 -2.34 -36.66
C GLY A 91 -8.50 -2.99 -35.37
N ALA A 92 -8.07 -4.22 -35.09
CA ALA A 92 -8.48 -4.96 -33.89
C ALA A 92 -7.89 -4.39 -32.59
N THR A 93 -6.61 -4.00 -32.55
CA THR A 93 -5.98 -3.42 -31.35
C THR A 93 -6.49 -2.01 -31.09
N ILE A 94 -6.78 -1.24 -32.15
CA ILE A 94 -7.39 0.08 -32.05
C ILE A 94 -8.80 -0.05 -31.47
N ALA A 95 -9.63 -0.93 -32.05
CA ALA A 95 -10.97 -1.19 -31.55
C ALA A 95 -10.95 -1.68 -30.09
N PHE A 96 -10.07 -2.62 -29.76
CA PHE A 96 -9.91 -3.11 -28.40
C PHE A 96 -9.52 -1.98 -27.43
N THR A 97 -8.57 -1.13 -27.82
CA THR A 97 -8.15 0.01 -27.00
C THR A 97 -9.32 0.97 -26.75
N LEU A 98 -10.08 1.33 -27.79
CA LEU A 98 -11.26 2.19 -27.67
C LEU A 98 -12.33 1.55 -26.76
N LEU A 99 -12.54 0.24 -26.89
CA LEU A 99 -13.48 -0.50 -26.05
C LEU A 99 -13.04 -0.55 -24.57
N VAL A 100 -11.74 -0.62 -24.30
CA VAL A 100 -11.17 -0.69 -22.94
C VAL A 100 -11.14 0.67 -22.25
N VAL A 101 -10.65 1.70 -22.96
CA VAL A 101 -10.60 3.07 -22.45
C VAL A 101 -12.02 3.58 -22.24
N GLY A 102 -12.90 3.25 -23.18
CA GLY A 102 -14.22 3.86 -23.29
C GLY A 102 -14.09 5.32 -23.70
N GLU A 103 -14.96 5.79 -24.59
CA GLU A 103 -15.30 7.21 -24.51
C GLU A 103 -16.04 7.37 -23.18
N ASP A 104 -15.42 8.07 -22.23
CA ASP A 104 -16.02 8.41 -20.94
C ASP A 104 -17.40 8.99 -21.20
N ASP A 105 -18.44 8.18 -21.10
CA ASP A 105 -19.79 8.70 -21.14
C ASP A 105 -19.89 9.63 -19.92
N PRO A 106 -20.02 10.96 -20.10
CA PRO A 106 -20.05 11.89 -18.99
C PRO A 106 -21.19 11.56 -18.01
N ARG A 107 -22.16 10.75 -18.43
CA ARG A 107 -23.22 10.19 -17.57
C ARG A 107 -22.71 9.15 -16.58
N GLN A 108 -21.77 8.27 -16.94
CA GLN A 108 -21.17 7.33 -15.99
C GLN A 108 -20.38 8.06 -14.91
N ARG A 109 -19.66 9.13 -15.28
CA ARG A 109 -18.91 9.97 -14.33
C ARG A 109 -19.84 10.64 -13.31
N LYS A 110 -21.04 11.07 -13.71
CA LYS A 110 -22.06 11.63 -12.80
C LYS A 110 -22.64 10.60 -11.82
N LEU A 111 -22.75 9.33 -12.22
CA LEU A 111 -23.23 8.25 -11.36
C LEU A 111 -22.21 7.87 -10.28
N TRP A 112 -20.92 7.80 -10.63
CA TRP A 112 -19.86 7.56 -9.64
C TRP A 112 -19.71 8.72 -8.66
N GLY A 113 -19.84 9.97 -9.13
CA GLY A 113 -19.84 11.16 -8.26
C GLY A 113 -20.96 11.14 -7.21
N ARG A 114 -22.19 10.74 -7.57
CA ARG A 114 -23.31 10.66 -6.62
C ARG A 114 -23.15 9.56 -5.56
N HIS A 115 -22.46 8.46 -5.87
CA HIS A 115 -22.23 7.39 -4.88
C HIS A 115 -21.12 7.71 -3.88
N ALA A 116 -20.18 8.60 -4.23
CA ALA A 116 -19.22 9.16 -3.29
C ALA A 116 -19.89 10.16 -2.33
N ASP A 117 -20.77 11.02 -2.85
CA ASP A 117 -21.45 12.05 -2.05
C ASP A 117 -22.45 11.48 -1.03
N ARG A 118 -23.14 10.39 -1.37
CA ARG A 118 -24.05 9.70 -0.43
C ARG A 118 -23.34 8.97 0.70
N ARG A 119 -22.04 8.64 0.56
CA ARG A 119 -21.26 8.02 1.64
C ARG A 119 -20.58 9.04 2.56
N GLY A 120 -20.29 10.25 2.07
CA GLY A 120 -19.73 11.32 2.89
C GLY A 120 -20.74 12.03 3.79
N THR A 121 -22.01 12.09 3.40
CA THR A 121 -23.05 12.84 4.13
C THR A 121 -23.69 12.07 5.29
N ALA A 122 -23.66 10.73 5.27
CA ALA A 122 -24.16 9.93 6.39
C ALA A 122 -23.20 9.90 7.60
N ALA A 123 -21.89 10.07 7.39
CA ALA A 123 -20.90 10.08 8.48
C ALA A 123 -20.89 11.41 9.27
N ARG A 124 -21.38 12.51 8.69
CA ARG A 124 -21.32 13.84 9.32
C ARG A 124 -22.55 14.20 10.17
N SER A 125 -23.56 13.34 10.20
CA SER A 125 -24.76 13.53 11.03
C SER A 125 -24.67 12.91 12.43
N GLY A 126 -23.61 12.15 12.74
CA GLY A 126 -23.42 11.50 14.05
C GLY A 126 -22.56 12.30 15.05
N GLU A 127 -21.79 13.27 14.60
CA GLU A 127 -20.77 13.95 15.43
C GLU A 127 -21.21 15.31 15.99
N ARG A 128 -22.46 15.73 15.76
CA ARG A 128 -22.94 17.06 16.21
C ARG A 128 -23.70 17.06 17.53
N THR A 129 -23.79 15.92 18.23
CA THR A 129 -24.51 15.84 19.51
C THR A 129 -23.60 15.84 20.75
N ASP A 130 -22.28 15.68 20.63
CA ASP A 130 -21.38 15.59 21.81
C ASP A 130 -20.48 16.82 22.06
N GLN A 131 -20.45 17.81 21.17
CA GLN A 131 -19.60 19.01 21.36
C GLN A 131 -20.22 20.12 22.22
N ARG A 132 -21.45 19.93 22.75
CA ARG A 132 -22.09 20.94 23.62
C ARG A 132 -21.84 20.74 25.12
N ALA A 133 -20.99 19.79 25.51
CA ALA A 133 -20.71 19.48 26.93
C ALA A 133 -19.31 19.89 27.44
N ARG A 134 -18.45 20.52 26.63
CA ARG A 134 -17.08 20.93 27.06
C ARG A 134 -16.75 22.39 26.77
N GLY A 135 -17.56 23.29 27.29
CA GLY A 135 -17.30 24.73 27.22
C GLY A 135 -17.55 25.44 28.55
N ARG A 136 -16.66 25.27 29.54
CA ARG A 136 -16.46 26.27 30.60
C ARG A 136 -15.17 26.02 31.39
N GLN A 137 -14.47 27.13 31.71
CA GLN A 137 -13.17 27.31 32.39
C GLN A 137 -11.98 27.27 31.41
N GLY A 138 -11.32 28.38 31.04
CA GLY A 138 -11.00 29.62 31.79
C GLY A 138 -9.56 29.48 32.32
N ASN A 139 -8.54 29.82 31.53
CA ASN A 139 -7.83 31.11 31.43
C ASN A 139 -6.91 31.44 32.64
N GLY A 140 -5.60 31.58 32.39
CA GLY A 140 -4.60 32.10 33.33
C GLY A 140 -3.19 31.47 33.20
N GLY A 141 -2.23 32.18 32.58
CA GLY A 141 -0.78 31.87 32.63
C GLY A 141 -0.10 32.50 33.87
N PRO A 142 1.20 32.86 33.82
CA PRO A 142 2.41 32.03 33.66
C PRO A 142 3.39 32.17 34.87
N GLU A 143 4.60 31.59 34.73
CA GLU A 143 5.85 31.79 35.51
C GLU A 143 6.25 30.77 36.62
N TYR A 144 7.57 30.50 36.63
CA TYR A 144 8.38 29.55 37.43
C TYR A 144 8.96 30.24 38.71
N PRO A 145 9.93 29.67 39.49
CA PRO A 145 10.07 28.34 40.13
C PRO A 145 10.44 28.42 41.65
N VAL A 146 10.72 27.26 42.27
CA VAL A 146 11.56 26.98 43.47
C VAL A 146 10.88 26.88 44.85
N ALA A 147 11.34 25.85 45.58
CA ALA A 147 11.34 25.60 47.04
C ALA A 147 10.30 24.62 47.63
N ALA A 148 10.86 23.62 48.31
CA ALA A 148 10.24 22.53 49.09
C ALA A 148 9.86 23.01 50.52
N PRO A 149 9.65 22.12 51.52
CA PRO A 149 8.61 21.10 51.69
C PRO A 149 7.84 21.26 53.03
N GLY A 150 6.70 20.57 53.20
CA GLY A 150 6.06 20.36 54.50
C GLY A 150 4.67 19.70 54.34
N LEU A 151 4.52 18.41 54.71
CA LEU A 151 4.01 17.90 56.00
C LEU A 151 2.49 17.61 55.98
N GLY A 152 2.14 16.34 56.24
CA GLY A 152 0.90 15.95 56.92
C GLY A 152 -0.23 15.33 56.06
N GLY A 153 -0.44 14.01 56.16
CA GLY A 153 -1.73 13.36 55.84
C GLY A 153 -2.72 13.49 57.03
N PRO A 154 -3.68 12.56 57.28
CA PRO A 154 -4.17 11.42 56.48
C PRO A 154 -5.73 11.27 56.49
N SER A 155 -6.23 10.10 56.03
CA SER A 155 -7.59 9.51 56.22
C SER A 155 -8.75 10.16 55.44
N GLY A 156 -9.75 9.48 54.86
CA GLY A 156 -10.28 8.11 54.93
C GLY A 156 -11.58 8.06 54.08
N PRO A 157 -12.33 6.93 54.06
CA PRO A 157 -13.07 6.45 52.88
C PRO A 157 -14.61 6.50 52.99
N GLY A 158 -15.30 6.17 51.89
CA GLY A 158 -16.74 5.89 51.81
C GLY A 158 -17.48 6.83 50.85
N GLY A 159 -18.50 6.45 50.09
CA GLY A 159 -19.33 5.27 50.06
C GLY A 159 -20.44 5.47 49.02
N TRP A 160 -21.12 4.40 48.69
CA TRP A 160 -22.16 4.24 47.68
C TRP A 160 -23.50 4.93 48.03
N ARG A 161 -24.24 5.40 47.00
CA ARG A 161 -25.72 5.39 46.79
C ARG A 161 -26.08 6.52 45.80
N GLU A 162 -26.68 6.28 44.63
CA GLU A 162 -28.01 5.73 44.33
C GLU A 162 -29.15 6.70 44.68
N SER A 163 -29.73 7.33 43.65
CA SER A 163 -31.12 7.85 43.52
C SER A 163 -31.18 8.55 42.14
N ALA A 164 -31.82 8.00 41.11
CA ALA A 164 -33.25 7.80 40.92
C ALA A 164 -34.05 9.12 40.82
N ALA A 165 -34.58 9.31 39.61
CA ALA A 165 -35.93 9.79 39.32
C ALA A 165 -36.21 11.30 39.19
N GLN A 166 -36.89 11.56 38.07
CA GLN A 166 -38.12 12.35 37.92
C GLN A 166 -38.06 13.71 37.22
N ASN A 167 -39.09 13.83 36.37
CA ASN A 167 -39.71 15.00 35.77
C ASN A 167 -38.93 15.66 34.62
N GLY A 168 -39.53 16.00 33.50
CA GLY A 168 -40.95 16.15 33.19
C GLY A 168 -41.09 17.26 32.15
N GLU A 169 -42.19 17.26 31.41
CA GLU A 169 -42.72 18.36 30.59
C GLU A 169 -42.05 18.63 29.23
N ARG A 170 -42.74 18.27 28.14
CA ARG A 170 -43.72 19.11 27.42
C ARG A 170 -43.14 20.46 26.96
N ARG A 171 -42.88 20.56 25.64
CA ARG A 171 -43.46 21.65 24.84
C ARG A 171 -43.46 21.34 23.35
N THR A 172 -44.67 21.26 22.84
CA THR A 172 -45.10 21.43 21.45
C THR A 172 -44.70 22.80 20.92
N GLY A 173 -44.28 22.87 19.65
CA GLY A 173 -43.98 24.13 18.97
C GLY A 173 -43.94 23.94 17.46
N ASN A 174 -45.12 23.89 16.87
CA ASN A 174 -45.39 23.97 15.43
C ASN A 174 -45.03 25.37 14.92
N GLY A 175 -44.50 25.49 13.70
CA GLY A 175 -44.09 26.77 13.12
C GLY A 175 -43.81 26.68 11.62
N ASN A 176 -44.86 26.88 10.84
CA ASN A 176 -44.91 26.91 9.38
C ASN A 176 -44.68 28.36 8.88
N ASN A 177 -43.97 28.53 7.75
CA ASN A 177 -43.99 29.66 6.78
C ASN A 177 -42.64 29.65 6.03
N GLY A 178 -42.51 29.81 4.70
CA GLY A 178 -43.41 30.34 3.69
C GLY A 178 -42.69 31.46 2.92
N GLY A 179 -42.45 31.27 1.60
CA GLY A 179 -42.52 32.35 0.61
C GLY A 179 -41.24 32.96 0.00
N ASN A 180 -41.26 33.01 -1.35
CA ASN A 180 -40.60 33.94 -2.29
C ASN A 180 -39.06 33.98 -2.36
N GLY A 181 -38.41 34.09 -3.52
CA GLY A 181 -38.79 34.65 -4.82
C GLY A 181 -37.68 35.64 -5.22
N GLY A 182 -37.04 35.46 -6.39
CA GLY A 182 -35.94 36.35 -6.79
C GLY A 182 -35.29 35.98 -8.11
N SER A 183 -35.74 36.64 -9.17
CA SER A 183 -35.27 36.63 -10.55
C SER A 183 -34.20 37.71 -10.81
N GLY A 184 -33.30 37.46 -11.78
CA GLY A 184 -32.36 38.42 -12.38
C GLY A 184 -30.96 37.79 -12.51
N GLY A 185 -30.20 37.87 -13.60
CA GLY A 185 -30.35 38.52 -14.89
C GLY A 185 -29.02 38.36 -15.66
N SER A 186 -29.11 37.77 -16.85
CA SER A 186 -28.44 38.17 -18.10
C SER A 186 -26.92 38.47 -18.12
N GLY A 187 -26.20 37.66 -18.91
CA GLY A 187 -24.85 37.90 -19.41
C GLY A 187 -24.59 36.97 -20.60
N GLY A 188 -24.86 37.45 -21.82
CA GLY A 188 -24.86 36.66 -23.05
C GLY A 188 -23.46 36.48 -23.67
N ASN A 189 -23.21 35.26 -24.17
CA ASN A 189 -22.12 34.92 -25.10
C ASN A 189 -22.70 34.74 -26.52
N PRO A 190 -22.06 35.22 -27.62
CA PRO A 190 -22.72 35.34 -28.93
C PRO A 190 -22.59 34.14 -29.89
N TRP A 191 -22.17 32.95 -29.47
CA TRP A 191 -21.86 31.83 -30.39
C TRP A 191 -22.75 30.58 -30.23
N ALA A 192 -24.04 30.76 -29.95
CA ALA A 192 -24.99 29.65 -29.83
C ALA A 192 -26.21 29.84 -30.74
N GLY A 193 -26.03 29.70 -32.05
CA GLY A 193 -27.11 29.57 -33.03
C GLY A 193 -27.51 28.10 -33.22
N GLY A 194 -28.20 27.51 -32.25
CA GLY A 194 -28.79 26.17 -32.34
C GLY A 194 -30.23 26.24 -32.85
N ARG A 195 -30.50 25.64 -34.01
CA ARG A 195 -31.87 25.32 -34.45
C ARG A 195 -32.40 24.14 -33.63
N ASP A 196 -33.48 24.39 -32.89
CA ASP A 196 -34.25 23.38 -32.17
C ASP A 196 -34.86 22.36 -33.12
N TRP A 197 -34.64 21.07 -32.84
CA TRP A 197 -35.33 19.95 -33.47
C TRP A 197 -36.48 19.47 -32.56
N PRO A 198 -37.74 19.53 -33.00
CA PRO A 198 -38.86 19.05 -32.18
C PRO A 198 -39.03 17.54 -32.35
N GLY A 199 -38.96 16.79 -31.24
CA GLY A 199 -39.42 15.40 -31.18
C GLY A 199 -38.42 14.41 -30.58
N ARG A 200 -38.27 14.38 -29.25
CA ARG A 200 -37.63 13.24 -28.55
C ARG A 200 -38.17 13.04 -27.13
N ARG A 201 -39.38 12.48 -27.04
CA ARG A 201 -39.83 11.69 -25.89
C ARG A 201 -40.05 10.25 -26.36
N GLY A 202 -38.97 9.50 -26.45
CA GLY A 202 -38.96 8.06 -26.71
C GLY A 202 -37.72 7.49 -26.03
N GLY A 203 -37.92 6.51 -25.15
CA GLY A 203 -36.88 5.97 -24.27
C GLY A 203 -35.62 5.57 -25.03
N CYS A 204 -34.46 5.88 -24.44
CA CYS A 204 -33.16 5.44 -24.90
C CYS A 204 -33.02 3.92 -24.71
N ASN A 205 -33.64 3.13 -25.57
CA ASN A 205 -33.17 1.78 -25.82
C ASN A 205 -31.80 1.93 -26.50
N ASN A 206 -30.80 1.21 -25.99
CA ASN A 206 -29.41 1.18 -26.48
C ASN A 206 -29.26 0.55 -27.89
N GLY A 207 -30.25 0.77 -28.77
CA GLY A 207 -30.33 0.25 -30.12
C GLY A 207 -29.84 1.22 -31.18
N ASP A 208 -28.71 1.90 -30.96
CA ASP A 208 -27.95 2.59 -32.03
C ASP A 208 -27.18 1.54 -32.88
N LEU A 209 -27.84 0.42 -33.20
CA LEU A 209 -27.39 -0.51 -34.23
C LEU A 209 -27.99 0.00 -35.54
N ILE A 210 -27.11 0.19 -36.52
CA ILE A 210 -27.44 0.49 -37.91
C ILE A 210 -28.59 -0.43 -38.33
N ALA A 211 -29.82 0.08 -38.37
CA ALA A 211 -30.91 -0.63 -38.98
C ALA A 211 -30.61 -0.63 -40.48
N PRO A 212 -30.46 -1.78 -41.14
CA PRO A 212 -30.18 -1.81 -42.57
C PRO A 212 -31.26 -1.05 -43.32
N GLY A 213 -30.90 0.07 -43.94
CA GLY A 213 -31.81 0.99 -44.65
C GLY A 213 -32.09 2.32 -43.95
N GLY A 214 -31.75 2.48 -42.67
CA GLY A 214 -31.82 3.75 -41.95
C GLY A 214 -30.45 4.41 -41.90
N GLY A 215 -30.25 5.49 -42.67
CA GLY A 215 -29.00 6.25 -42.64
C GLY A 215 -28.61 6.71 -41.23
N PHE A 216 -27.33 7.03 -41.02
CA PHE A 216 -26.81 7.51 -39.74
C PHE A 216 -27.49 8.84 -39.35
N THR A 217 -28.48 8.78 -38.46
CA THR A 217 -29.16 9.99 -37.94
C THR A 217 -28.28 10.82 -37.01
N ARG A 218 -27.14 10.26 -36.57
CA ARG A 218 -26.08 10.92 -35.81
C ARG A 218 -24.73 10.45 -36.32
N PRO A 219 -23.69 11.30 -36.31
CA PRO A 219 -22.34 10.86 -36.63
C PRO A 219 -21.98 9.69 -35.70
N PRO A 220 -21.56 8.54 -36.25
CA PRO A 220 -21.23 7.37 -35.44
C PRO A 220 -20.07 7.71 -34.51
N THR A 221 -20.22 7.37 -33.23
CA THR A 221 -19.12 7.52 -32.27
C THR A 221 -18.04 6.47 -32.55
N ARG A 222 -16.78 6.79 -32.22
CA ARG A 222 -15.64 5.84 -32.39
C ARG A 222 -15.91 4.50 -31.69
N MET A 223 -16.57 4.57 -30.53
CA MET A 223 -16.99 3.39 -29.77
C MET A 223 -18.05 2.56 -30.51
N SER A 224 -19.00 3.20 -31.19
CA SER A 224 -20.02 2.48 -31.99
C SER A 224 -19.38 1.75 -33.17
N LEU A 225 -18.45 2.39 -33.88
CA LEU A 225 -17.67 1.78 -34.96
C LEU A 225 -16.82 0.59 -34.48
N ALA A 226 -16.17 0.70 -33.32
CA ALA A 226 -15.41 -0.40 -32.74
C ALA A 226 -16.30 -1.61 -32.41
N ARG A 227 -17.52 -1.37 -31.89
CA ARG A 227 -18.48 -2.43 -31.55
C ARG A 227 -19.04 -3.12 -32.79
N THR A 228 -19.31 -2.38 -33.87
CA THR A 228 -19.81 -2.94 -35.13
C THR A 228 -18.71 -3.70 -35.88
N ALA A 229 -17.48 -3.17 -35.92
CA ALA A 229 -16.34 -3.81 -36.56
C ALA A 229 -15.88 -5.10 -35.84
N PHE A 230 -15.89 -5.11 -34.50
CA PHE A 230 -15.35 -6.22 -33.70
C PHE A 230 -16.26 -6.62 -32.52
N PRO A 231 -17.43 -7.21 -32.77
CA PRO A 231 -18.37 -7.58 -31.71
C PRO A 231 -17.80 -8.62 -30.72
N GLY A 232 -16.91 -9.50 -31.18
CA GLY A 232 -16.24 -10.50 -30.34
C GLY A 232 -15.28 -9.92 -29.29
N LEU A 233 -14.85 -8.65 -29.43
CA LEU A 233 -13.92 -8.00 -28.50
C LEU A 233 -14.61 -7.34 -27.30
N ILE A 234 -15.94 -7.16 -27.33
CA ILE A 234 -16.69 -6.44 -26.30
C ILE A 234 -16.58 -7.14 -24.94
N GLY A 235 -16.75 -8.47 -24.91
CA GLY A 235 -16.63 -9.28 -23.70
C GLY A 235 -15.22 -9.23 -23.09
N PRO A 236 -14.16 -9.55 -23.88
CA PRO A 236 -12.77 -9.43 -23.44
C PRO A 236 -12.40 -8.03 -22.94
N ALA A 237 -12.82 -6.96 -23.64
CA ALA A 237 -12.52 -5.58 -23.26
C ALA A 237 -13.10 -5.21 -21.88
N GLY A 238 -14.36 -5.59 -21.62
CA GLY A 238 -14.99 -5.33 -20.31
C GLY A 238 -14.37 -6.13 -19.17
N SER A 239 -13.88 -7.34 -19.43
CA SER A 239 -13.11 -8.11 -18.44
C SER A 239 -11.71 -7.54 -18.22
N PHE A 240 -11.06 -7.05 -19.29
CA PHE A 240 -9.74 -6.45 -19.26
C PHE A 240 -9.72 -5.13 -18.48
N SER A 241 -10.67 -4.22 -18.72
CA SER A 241 -10.78 -2.95 -17.99
C SER A 241 -10.97 -3.17 -16.49
N ARG A 242 -11.87 -4.11 -16.11
CA ARG A 242 -12.02 -4.53 -14.70
C ARG A 242 -10.75 -5.16 -14.14
N GLY A 243 -10.03 -5.94 -14.95
CA GLY A 243 -8.75 -6.53 -14.60
C GLY A 243 -7.68 -5.49 -14.29
N ILE A 244 -7.45 -4.52 -15.18
CA ILE A 244 -6.51 -3.41 -14.96
C ILE A 244 -6.87 -2.64 -13.71
N TRP A 245 -8.15 -2.28 -13.53
CA TRP A 245 -8.58 -1.56 -12.34
C TRP A 245 -8.28 -2.35 -11.06
N ARG A 246 -8.53 -3.67 -11.05
CA ARG A 246 -8.16 -4.56 -9.93
C ARG A 246 -6.66 -4.59 -9.69
N ILE A 247 -5.83 -4.64 -10.74
CA ILE A 247 -4.37 -4.59 -10.61
C ILE A 247 -3.93 -3.26 -9.99
N VAL A 248 -4.42 -2.13 -10.48
CA VAL A 248 -4.06 -0.79 -9.96
C VAL A 248 -4.48 -0.64 -8.50
N VAL A 249 -5.72 -1.01 -8.16
CA VAL A 249 -6.21 -0.98 -6.77
C VAL A 249 -5.40 -1.95 -5.90
N GLY A 250 -5.11 -3.15 -6.40
CA GLY A 250 -4.27 -4.13 -5.71
C GLY A 250 -2.87 -3.60 -5.42
N LEU A 251 -2.22 -2.95 -6.40
CA LEU A 251 -0.92 -2.33 -6.24
C LEU A 251 -0.94 -1.16 -5.24
N LEU A 252 -2.00 -0.35 -5.22
CA LEU A 252 -2.15 0.72 -4.23
C LEU A 252 -2.32 0.16 -2.82
N ILE A 253 -3.15 -0.87 -2.65
CA ILE A 253 -3.31 -1.56 -1.35
C ILE A 253 -1.98 -2.19 -0.93
N TRP A 254 -1.27 -2.82 -1.87
CA TRP A 254 0.04 -3.43 -1.62
C TRP A 254 1.12 -2.40 -1.27
N LEU A 255 1.06 -1.20 -1.87
CA LEU A 255 1.94 -0.08 -1.53
C LEU A 255 1.70 0.36 -0.08
N VAL A 256 0.44 0.60 0.30
CA VAL A 256 0.08 0.96 1.68
C VAL A 256 0.54 -0.12 2.65
N PHE A 257 0.31 -1.40 2.32
CA PHE A 257 0.77 -2.52 3.10
C PHE A 257 2.30 -2.52 3.28
N THR A 258 3.04 -2.29 2.20
CA THR A 258 4.51 -2.23 2.22
C THR A 258 5.01 -1.05 3.08
N CYS A 259 4.37 0.12 2.98
CA CYS A 259 4.67 1.27 3.83
C CYS A 259 4.43 0.97 5.31
N LEU A 260 3.28 0.36 5.65
CA LEU A 260 2.96 -0.05 7.02
C LEU A 260 3.97 -1.10 7.53
N LEU A 261 4.37 -2.05 6.70
CA LEU A 261 5.34 -3.07 7.07
C LEU A 261 6.72 -2.45 7.30
N SER A 262 7.16 -1.53 6.44
CA SER A 262 8.39 -0.76 6.61
C SER A 262 8.37 0.03 7.93
N TRP A 263 7.26 0.71 8.23
CA TRP A 263 7.08 1.41 9.50
C TRP A 263 7.20 0.46 10.70
N ASN A 264 6.56 -0.71 10.64
CA ASN A 264 6.61 -1.70 11.70
C ASN A 264 8.03 -2.24 11.95
N VAL A 265 8.80 -2.50 10.89
CA VAL A 265 10.19 -2.95 11.00
C VAL A 265 11.07 -1.88 11.66
N THR A 266 10.93 -0.61 11.25
CA THR A 266 11.67 0.50 11.86
C THR A 266 11.31 0.66 13.34
N ALA A 267 10.03 0.59 13.70
CA ALA A 267 9.60 0.65 15.09
C ALA A 267 10.20 -0.49 15.94
N GLY A 268 10.20 -1.72 15.42
CA GLY A 268 10.82 -2.86 16.08
C GLY A 268 12.32 -2.68 16.30
N ASN A 269 13.04 -2.20 15.28
CA ASN A 269 14.48 -1.92 15.38
C ASN A 269 14.79 -0.85 16.42
N VAL A 270 14.02 0.24 16.50
CA VAL A 270 14.20 1.29 17.52
C VAL A 270 13.98 0.76 18.94
N ILE A 271 12.99 -0.09 19.16
CA ILE A 271 12.74 -0.70 20.48
C ILE A 271 13.89 -1.64 20.86
N LEU A 272 14.39 -2.44 19.90
CA LEU A 272 15.50 -3.38 20.13
C LEU A 272 16.82 -2.67 20.42
N THR A 273 17.15 -1.60 19.68
CA THR A 273 18.37 -0.82 19.94
C THR A 273 18.32 -0.13 21.30
N HIS A 274 17.17 0.45 21.67
CA HIS A 274 16.99 1.04 22.99
C HIS A 274 17.16 0.01 24.11
N LEU A 275 16.62 -1.19 23.92
CA LEU A 275 16.78 -2.29 24.87
C LEU A 275 18.25 -2.73 25.00
N ASP A 276 19.01 -2.75 23.91
CA ASP A 276 20.45 -3.04 23.95
C ASP A 276 21.26 -1.94 24.64
N THR A 277 20.88 -0.66 24.46
CA THR A 277 21.46 0.46 25.23
C THR A 277 21.16 0.34 26.72
N LEU A 278 19.93 0.02 27.11
CA LEU A 278 19.58 -0.18 28.53
C LEU A 278 20.35 -1.38 29.12
N ARG A 279 20.58 -2.45 28.35
CA ARG A 279 21.39 -3.58 28.79
C ARG A 279 22.87 -3.24 28.95
N SER A 280 23.44 -2.44 28.07
CA SER A 280 24.84 -2.01 28.21
C SER A 280 25.01 -1.12 29.43
N GLN A 281 24.09 -0.18 29.64
CA GLN A 281 24.04 0.67 30.84
C GLN A 281 23.87 -0.16 32.12
N GLN A 282 23.02 -1.17 32.10
CA GLN A 282 22.83 -2.07 33.25
C GLN A 282 24.12 -2.83 33.58
N ARG A 283 24.82 -3.38 32.58
CA ARG A 283 26.10 -4.08 32.80
C ARG A 283 27.17 -3.15 33.37
N GLU A 284 27.23 -1.92 32.88
CA GLU A 284 28.14 -0.90 33.40
C GLU A 284 27.79 -0.54 34.86
N LEU A 285 26.50 -0.38 35.17
CA LEU A 285 26.05 -0.09 36.52
C LEU A 285 26.31 -1.25 37.47
N THR A 286 26.04 -2.50 37.07
CA THR A 286 26.34 -3.68 37.87
C THR A 286 27.84 -3.80 38.14
N ALA A 287 28.70 -3.47 37.16
CA ALA A 287 30.14 -3.43 37.37
C ALA A 287 30.56 -2.31 38.35
N LYS A 288 29.90 -1.15 38.32
CA LYS A 288 30.11 -0.08 39.30
C LYS A 288 29.67 -0.49 40.70
N VAL A 289 28.50 -1.13 40.82
CA VAL A 289 27.97 -1.65 42.09
C VAL A 289 28.90 -2.69 42.69
N SER A 290 29.32 -3.70 41.93
CA SER A 290 30.24 -4.72 42.43
C SER A 290 31.61 -4.15 42.82
N SER A 291 32.10 -3.14 42.10
CA SER A 291 33.33 -2.43 42.48
C SER A 291 33.18 -1.63 43.79
N ALA A 292 32.00 -1.07 44.05
CA ALA A 292 31.69 -0.34 45.27
C ALA A 292 31.51 -1.28 46.47
N GLU A 293 30.80 -2.40 46.27
CA GLU A 293 30.66 -3.48 47.26
C GLU A 293 32.03 -4.04 47.67
N ALA A 294 32.91 -4.29 46.70
CA ALA A 294 34.26 -4.79 46.97
C ALA A 294 35.12 -3.79 47.77
N LYS A 295 35.02 -2.49 47.46
CA LYS A 295 35.70 -1.43 48.22
C LYS A 295 35.20 -1.37 49.66
N LEU A 296 33.87 -1.36 49.85
CA LEU A 296 33.29 -1.30 51.19
C LEU A 296 33.61 -2.55 52.01
N ALA A 297 33.60 -3.73 51.39
CA ALA A 297 34.00 -4.97 52.06
C ALA A 297 35.48 -4.94 52.48
N ALA A 298 36.36 -4.37 51.67
CA ALA A 298 37.77 -4.20 52.00
C ALA A 298 37.98 -3.18 53.14
N ASP A 299 37.25 -2.06 53.12
CA ASP A 299 37.30 -1.04 54.18
C ASP A 299 36.79 -1.58 55.52
N GLU A 300 35.72 -2.39 55.51
CA GLU A 300 35.18 -3.02 56.71
C GLU A 300 36.17 -4.05 57.28
N LEU A 301 36.80 -4.86 56.42
CA LEU A 301 37.88 -5.77 56.84
C LEU A 301 39.06 -5.00 57.44
N ALA A 302 39.46 -3.88 56.84
CA ALA A 302 40.53 -3.04 57.36
C ALA A 302 40.15 -2.40 58.71
N ARG A 303 38.87 -2.05 58.93
CA ARG A 303 38.36 -1.58 60.21
C ARG A 303 38.37 -2.66 61.27
N LEU A 304 37.90 -3.86 60.95
CA LEU A 304 37.90 -5.00 61.86
C LEU A 304 39.33 -5.41 62.24
N ALA A 305 40.27 -5.40 61.29
CA ALA A 305 41.68 -5.67 61.55
C ALA A 305 42.33 -4.64 62.49
N LYS A 306 41.95 -3.36 62.39
CA LYS A 306 42.42 -2.30 63.31
C LYS A 306 41.77 -2.36 64.69
N ALA A 307 40.53 -2.82 64.79
CA ALA A 307 39.79 -2.93 66.04
C ALA A 307 40.16 -4.17 66.87
N ALA A 308 40.84 -5.15 66.27
CA ALA A 308 41.34 -6.32 66.99
C ALA A 308 42.34 -5.87 68.08
N PRO A 309 42.10 -6.15 69.37
CA PRO A 309 42.98 -5.72 70.45
C PRO A 309 44.36 -6.34 70.27
N GLN A 310 45.40 -5.51 70.28
CA GLN A 310 46.79 -5.93 70.43
C GLN A 310 47.02 -6.41 71.88
N SER A 311 46.28 -7.44 72.32
CA SER A 311 46.56 -8.10 73.59
C SER A 311 47.83 -8.93 73.40
N GLY A 312 48.98 -8.30 73.64
CA GLY A 312 50.26 -8.97 73.79
C GLY A 312 50.26 -9.88 75.02
N THR A 313 49.68 -11.07 74.89
CA THR A 313 49.98 -12.22 75.75
C THR A 313 49.98 -13.46 74.87
N ALA A 314 51.18 -13.83 74.44
CA ALA A 314 51.47 -15.11 73.84
C ALA A 314 51.30 -16.23 74.88
N ALA A 315 50.12 -16.86 74.95
CA ALA A 315 49.95 -18.15 75.61
C ALA A 315 48.66 -18.83 75.14
N ALA A 316 48.83 -19.74 74.17
CA ALA A 316 48.15 -21.02 74.02
C ALA A 316 46.69 -21.17 74.50
N VAL A 317 45.75 -21.22 73.55
CA VAL A 317 44.74 -22.30 73.50
C VAL A 317 44.53 -22.69 72.04
N ALA A 318 44.92 -23.92 71.72
CA ALA A 318 44.69 -24.57 70.44
C ALA A 318 43.19 -24.83 70.26
N GLY A 319 42.57 -24.04 69.39
CA GLY A 319 41.16 -24.13 69.02
C GLY A 319 40.84 -23.04 68.02
N ALA A 320 41.65 -22.93 66.96
CA ALA A 320 41.53 -21.89 65.95
C ALA A 320 40.24 -22.08 65.15
N ALA A 321 39.15 -21.51 65.65
CA ALA A 321 37.97 -21.24 64.85
C ALA A 321 38.41 -20.38 63.66
N ALA A 322 38.13 -20.86 62.45
CA ALA A 322 38.44 -20.16 61.21
C ALA A 322 37.98 -18.69 61.30
N PRO A 323 38.76 -17.74 60.75
CA PRO A 323 38.37 -16.33 60.78
C PRO A 323 36.94 -16.18 60.23
N PRO A 324 36.07 -15.39 60.89
CA PRO A 324 34.71 -15.19 60.41
C PRO A 324 34.77 -14.63 58.99
N ALA A 325 34.12 -15.30 58.04
CA ALA A 325 34.06 -14.85 56.66
C ALA A 325 33.49 -13.41 56.61
N PRO A 326 34.02 -12.52 55.75
CA PRO A 326 33.53 -11.16 55.65
C PRO A 326 32.03 -11.16 55.34
N PRO A 327 31.24 -10.27 55.97
CA PRO A 327 29.82 -10.17 55.68
C PRO A 327 29.63 -9.81 54.21
N LEU A 328 28.80 -10.59 53.51
CA LEU A 328 28.48 -10.37 52.10
C LEU A 328 27.57 -9.13 52.02
N ILE A 329 28.16 -7.98 51.71
CA ILE A 329 27.42 -6.72 51.58
C ILE A 329 26.82 -6.69 50.17
N VAL A 330 25.50 -6.85 50.09
CA VAL A 330 24.74 -6.69 48.84
C VAL A 330 24.11 -5.31 48.83
N TYR A 331 24.47 -4.50 47.84
CA TYR A 331 23.83 -3.24 47.54
C TYR A 331 22.49 -3.50 46.85
N CYS A 332 21.51 -2.62 47.08
CA CYS A 332 20.22 -2.63 46.39
C CYS A 332 19.39 -3.91 46.57
N ASP A 333 19.50 -4.56 47.73
CA ASP A 333 18.69 -5.73 48.05
C ASP A 333 17.18 -5.42 47.98
N PRO A 334 16.41 -6.07 47.08
CA PRO A 334 14.97 -5.85 46.97
C PRO A 334 14.21 -6.25 48.24
N ALA A 335 14.77 -7.10 49.11
CA ALA A 335 14.17 -7.39 50.42
C ALA A 335 14.24 -6.19 51.38
N ARG A 336 15.15 -5.23 51.13
CA ARG A 336 15.20 -3.93 51.81
C ARG A 336 14.44 -2.83 51.06
N ALA A 337 13.98 -3.10 49.83
CA ALA A 337 13.11 -2.19 49.10
C ALA A 337 11.79 -2.02 49.86
N PRO A 338 11.17 -0.83 49.82
CA PRO A 338 10.25 -0.38 50.84
C PRO A 338 9.00 -1.26 50.95
N GLN A 339 8.83 -1.95 52.07
CA GLN A 339 7.55 -1.88 52.76
C GLN A 339 7.35 -0.40 53.16
N GLN A 340 6.16 0.14 52.91
CA GLN A 340 5.77 1.55 52.99
C GLN A 340 5.94 2.22 54.36
N ASP A 341 6.69 1.63 55.28
CA ASP A 341 6.91 2.16 56.61
C ASP A 341 7.82 3.38 56.54
N ALA A 342 7.36 4.46 57.19
CA ALA A 342 7.88 5.82 57.18
C ALA A 342 9.28 5.99 57.83
N THR A 343 10.20 5.06 57.57
CA THR A 343 11.59 5.17 58.00
C THR A 343 12.29 6.29 57.20
N PRO A 344 12.98 7.22 57.87
CA PRO A 344 13.67 8.32 57.20
C PRO A 344 14.76 7.77 56.26
N LEU A 345 14.81 8.31 55.03
CA LEU A 345 15.74 7.92 53.96
C LEU A 345 17.21 7.80 54.40
N ALA A 346 17.63 8.62 55.38
CA ALA A 346 18.98 8.64 55.92
C ALA A 346 19.37 7.39 56.74
N GLN A 347 18.39 6.62 57.26
CA GLN A 347 18.67 5.38 57.99
C GLN A 347 18.72 4.13 57.08
N ARG A 348 18.31 4.26 55.81
CA ARG A 348 18.10 3.11 54.91
C ARG A 348 19.33 2.78 54.03
N TYR A 349 20.15 3.78 53.74
CA TYR A 349 21.37 3.63 52.93
C TYR A 349 22.59 3.93 53.79
N ARG A 350 23.63 3.09 53.71
CA ARG A 350 24.87 3.25 54.49
C ARG A 350 25.74 4.37 53.95
N SER A 351 25.67 4.63 52.65
CA SER A 351 26.42 5.68 51.98
C SER A 351 25.58 6.43 50.94
N VAL A 352 26.00 7.66 50.64
CA VAL A 352 25.40 8.47 49.56
C VAL A 352 25.62 7.80 48.19
N GLU A 353 26.75 7.11 48.02
CA GLU A 353 27.04 6.33 46.81
C GLU A 353 26.08 5.16 46.62
N GLU A 354 25.77 4.42 47.69
CA GLU A 354 24.78 3.33 47.67
C GLU A 354 23.41 3.86 47.23
N TYR A 355 22.99 5.00 47.79
CA TYR A 355 21.73 5.64 47.41
C TYR A 355 21.67 5.99 45.91
N HIS A 356 22.70 6.63 45.37
CA HIS A 356 22.73 7.00 43.95
C HIS A 356 22.76 5.80 43.03
N LEU A 357 23.56 4.77 43.34
CA LEU A 357 23.64 3.55 42.56
C LEU A 357 22.29 2.81 42.56
N CYS A 358 21.64 2.66 43.71
CA CYS A 358 20.36 1.97 43.80
C CYS A 358 19.21 2.75 43.16
N ILE A 359 19.22 4.09 43.19
CA ILE A 359 18.23 4.87 42.43
C ILE A 359 18.43 4.71 40.93
N GLN A 360 19.68 4.75 40.47
CA GLN A 360 19.98 4.57 39.05
C GLN A 360 19.58 3.17 38.58
N ASP A 361 19.83 2.15 39.39
CA ASP A 361 19.44 0.77 39.12
C ASP A 361 17.92 0.61 39.01
N ASN A 362 17.18 1.11 40.01
CA ASN A 362 15.71 1.11 39.97
C ASN A 362 15.13 1.87 38.78
N ARG A 363 15.77 2.97 38.36
CA ARG A 363 15.36 3.75 37.19
C ARG A 363 15.57 2.94 35.89
N LEU A 364 16.75 2.34 35.71
CA LEU A 364 17.05 1.50 34.54
C LEU A 364 16.13 0.28 34.48
N ASP A 365 15.85 -0.36 35.62
CA ASP A 365 14.93 -1.49 35.68
C ASP A 365 13.50 -1.10 35.30
N ARG A 366 13.03 0.06 35.75
CA ARG A 366 11.71 0.59 35.37
C ARG A 366 11.65 0.92 33.87
N GLU A 367 12.66 1.58 33.33
CA GLU A 367 12.76 1.90 31.90
C GLU A 367 12.81 0.62 31.04
N ARG A 368 13.55 -0.39 31.50
CA ARG A 368 13.61 -1.72 30.86
C ARG A 368 12.27 -2.44 30.90
N ALA A 369 11.57 -2.41 32.03
CA ALA A 369 10.25 -3.03 32.16
C ALA A 369 9.20 -2.38 31.24
N VAL A 370 9.23 -1.05 31.10
CA VAL A 370 8.36 -0.32 30.15
C VAL A 370 8.69 -0.68 28.71
N THR A 371 9.99 -0.69 28.36
CA THR A 371 10.46 -1.05 27.01
C THR A 371 10.04 -2.48 26.64
N ARG A 372 10.12 -3.43 27.58
CA ARG A 372 9.64 -4.80 27.39
C ARG A 372 8.14 -4.91 27.17
N ARG A 373 7.33 -4.12 27.89
CA ARG A 373 5.88 -4.08 27.64
C ARG A 373 5.57 -3.51 26.25
N ASN A 374 6.29 -2.47 25.83
CA ASN A 374 6.16 -1.92 24.47
C ASN A 374 6.56 -2.95 23.41
N LEU A 375 7.64 -3.70 23.62
CA LEU A 375 8.06 -4.79 22.72
C LEU A 375 6.99 -5.90 22.64
N ALA A 376 6.44 -6.31 23.79
CA ALA A 376 5.39 -7.32 23.83
C ALA A 376 4.11 -6.84 23.13
N ALA A 377 3.73 -5.57 23.29
CA ALA A 377 2.60 -4.96 22.60
C ALA A 377 2.83 -4.88 21.08
N TRP A 378 4.04 -4.52 20.66
CA TRP A 378 4.44 -4.52 19.24
C TRP A 378 4.42 -5.93 18.62
N LEU A 379 4.76 -6.97 19.40
CA LEU A 379 4.72 -8.37 18.95
C LEU A 379 3.30 -8.96 18.87
N GLN A 380 2.31 -8.43 19.58
CA GLN A 380 0.94 -8.95 19.59
C GLN A 380 0.33 -9.17 18.20
N PRO A 381 0.33 -8.19 17.27
CA PRO A 381 -0.23 -8.39 15.93
C PRO A 381 0.49 -9.48 15.15
N TRP A 382 1.81 -9.60 15.31
CA TRP A 382 2.61 -10.63 14.64
C TRP A 382 2.34 -12.02 15.19
N LYS A 383 2.19 -12.16 16.51
CA LYS A 383 1.79 -13.43 17.15
C LYS A 383 0.40 -13.86 16.70
N ALA A 384 -0.54 -12.92 16.60
CA ALA A 384 -1.87 -13.19 16.06
C ALA A 384 -1.82 -13.61 14.59
N LEU A 385 -1.05 -12.89 13.77
CA LEU A 385 -0.87 -13.20 12.35
C LEU A 385 -0.24 -14.59 12.15
N TYR A 386 0.84 -14.89 12.88
CA TYR A 386 1.51 -16.18 12.81
C TYR A 386 0.56 -17.32 13.21
N ARG A 387 -0.18 -17.15 14.31
CA ARG A 387 -1.19 -18.11 14.75
C ARG A 387 -2.26 -18.34 13.68
N THR A 388 -2.73 -17.27 13.04
CA THR A 388 -3.73 -17.35 11.97
C THR A 388 -3.16 -18.06 10.73
N ALA A 389 -1.92 -17.75 10.35
CA ALA A 389 -1.23 -18.38 9.23
C ALA A 389 -0.98 -19.87 9.48
N THR A 390 -0.56 -20.26 10.68
CA THR A 390 -0.35 -21.68 11.03
C THR A 390 -1.66 -22.46 11.02
N TYR A 391 -2.77 -21.89 11.47
CA TYR A 391 -4.09 -22.55 11.36
C TYR A 391 -4.54 -22.76 9.93
N PHE A 392 -4.10 -21.89 8.99
CA PHE A 392 -4.47 -21.99 7.59
C PHE A 392 -3.62 -23.02 6.83
N LEU A 393 -2.31 -23.06 7.10
CA LEU A 393 -1.37 -23.89 6.34
C LEU A 393 -1.37 -25.36 6.78
N GLU A 394 -1.71 -25.67 8.03
CA GLU A 394 -1.74 -27.07 8.47
C GLU A 394 -2.55 -27.22 9.77
N PRO A 395 -3.68 -27.98 9.78
CA PRO A 395 -4.36 -28.35 11.02
C PRO A 395 -3.58 -29.48 11.70
N ILE A 396 -2.35 -29.20 12.17
CA ILE A 396 -1.60 -30.17 12.97
C ILE A 396 -2.23 -30.22 14.37
N PRO A 397 -2.61 -31.40 14.89
CA PRO A 397 -3.11 -31.55 16.24
C PRO A 397 -2.03 -31.14 17.25
N GLU A 398 -2.37 -30.21 18.14
CA GLU A 398 -1.48 -29.69 19.17
C GLU A 398 -0.85 -30.83 20.00
N PRO A 399 0.48 -30.97 20.06
CA PRO A 399 1.11 -31.75 21.10
C PRO A 399 0.84 -31.06 22.44
N ARG A 400 0.10 -31.74 23.32
CA ARG A 400 -0.19 -31.33 24.70
C ARG A 400 1.12 -31.13 25.48
N LEU A 401 1.68 -29.92 25.45
CA LEU A 401 2.84 -29.58 26.26
C LEU A 401 2.41 -29.03 27.62
N ARG A 402 2.82 -29.80 28.63
CA ARG A 402 2.65 -29.60 30.07
C ARG A 402 2.77 -28.15 30.49
N SER A 403 1.78 -27.73 31.28
CA SER A 403 1.73 -26.49 32.04
C SER A 403 2.78 -26.46 33.15
N GLY A 404 4.06 -26.36 32.77
CA GLY A 404 5.17 -26.04 33.65
C GLY A 404 5.46 -24.54 33.57
N ARG A 405 5.20 -23.81 34.65
CA ARG A 405 5.45 -22.37 34.81
C ARG A 405 6.97 -22.10 34.70
N ALA A 406 7.43 -21.58 33.57
CA ALA A 406 8.84 -21.24 33.30
C ALA A 406 8.94 -19.95 32.44
N PRO A 407 10.09 -19.26 32.41
CA PRO A 407 10.19 -17.81 32.21
C PRO A 407 9.99 -17.41 30.75
N ARG A 408 8.76 -17.02 30.38
CA ARG A 408 8.36 -16.55 29.04
C ARG A 408 9.10 -15.31 28.50
N GLN A 409 9.93 -14.64 29.30
CA GLN A 409 10.46 -13.31 28.97
C GLN A 409 11.66 -13.30 28.01
N SER A 410 12.50 -14.34 27.99
CA SER A 410 13.66 -14.38 27.08
C SER A 410 13.25 -14.68 25.63
N GLY A 411 12.24 -15.54 25.44
CA GLY A 411 11.81 -15.96 24.11
C GLY A 411 11.17 -14.86 23.27
N ASP A 412 10.51 -13.88 23.90
CA ASP A 412 9.88 -12.76 23.18
C ASP A 412 10.93 -11.83 22.55
N GLU A 413 12.06 -11.61 23.23
CA GLU A 413 13.15 -10.76 22.73
C GLU A 413 13.86 -11.40 21.52
N GLU A 414 14.13 -12.71 21.56
CA GLU A 414 14.70 -13.47 20.44
C GLU A 414 13.74 -13.53 19.25
N THR A 415 12.46 -13.80 19.52
CA THR A 415 11.42 -13.82 18.47
C THR A 415 11.32 -12.48 17.77
N ALA A 416 11.37 -11.36 18.50
CA ALA A 416 11.35 -10.03 17.90
C ALA A 416 12.53 -9.79 16.98
N ARG A 417 13.75 -10.18 17.37
CA ARG A 417 14.95 -10.02 16.54
C ARG A 417 14.89 -10.83 15.26
N ILE A 418 14.47 -12.10 15.36
CA ILE A 418 14.31 -12.96 14.19
C ILE A 418 13.25 -12.37 13.26
N LEU A 419 12.13 -11.92 13.82
CA LEU A 419 11.03 -11.36 13.05
C LEU A 419 11.39 -10.05 12.35
N THR A 420 12.03 -9.09 13.02
CA THR A 420 12.50 -7.85 12.38
C THR A 420 13.55 -8.14 11.30
N LEU A 421 14.43 -9.10 11.53
CA LEU A 421 15.42 -9.52 10.54
C LEU A 421 14.73 -10.12 9.30
N VAL A 422 13.83 -11.09 9.46
CA VAL A 422 13.14 -11.76 8.34
C VAL A 422 12.25 -10.77 7.58
N LEU A 423 11.50 -9.92 8.28
CA LEU A 423 10.67 -8.89 7.66
C LEU A 423 11.52 -7.89 6.89
N GLY A 424 12.62 -7.44 7.49
CA GLY A 424 13.55 -6.48 6.91
C GLY A 424 14.27 -7.01 5.67
N SER A 425 14.61 -8.28 5.66
CA SER A 425 15.53 -8.86 4.68
C SER A 425 14.88 -9.68 3.58
N ALA A 426 13.81 -10.41 3.89
CA ALA A 426 13.14 -11.27 2.91
C ALA A 426 11.82 -10.66 2.46
N VAL A 427 10.98 -10.24 3.41
CA VAL A 427 9.61 -9.80 3.11
C VAL A 427 9.59 -8.43 2.43
N LEU A 428 10.33 -7.45 2.95
CA LEU A 428 10.38 -6.12 2.36
C LEU A 428 10.90 -6.13 0.91
N PRO A 429 12.05 -6.75 0.59
CA PRO A 429 12.53 -6.82 -0.80
C PRO A 429 11.57 -7.54 -1.75
N LEU A 430 10.88 -8.58 -1.29
CA LEU A 430 9.82 -9.25 -2.05
C LEU A 430 8.67 -8.28 -2.35
N CYS A 431 8.17 -7.56 -1.33
CA CYS A 431 7.11 -6.58 -1.49
C CYS A 431 7.50 -5.44 -2.45
N TYR A 432 8.74 -4.95 -2.35
CA TYR A 432 9.27 -3.91 -3.24
C TYR A 432 9.49 -4.41 -4.67
N GLY A 433 9.90 -5.67 -4.86
CA GLY A 433 10.00 -6.29 -6.19
C GLY A 433 8.65 -6.37 -6.90
N ILE A 434 7.59 -6.75 -6.18
CA ILE A 434 6.20 -6.73 -6.69
C ILE A 434 5.79 -5.31 -7.10
N LEU A 435 6.07 -4.30 -6.27
CA LEU A 435 5.74 -2.91 -6.58
C LEU A 435 6.50 -2.39 -7.81
N GLY A 436 7.79 -2.70 -7.92
CA GLY A 436 8.61 -2.33 -9.06
C GLY A 436 8.05 -2.91 -10.36
N ALA A 437 7.75 -4.21 -10.38
CA ALA A 437 7.18 -4.87 -11.56
C ALA A 437 5.75 -4.39 -11.86
N GLY A 438 4.94 -4.16 -10.82
CA GLY A 438 3.63 -3.55 -10.99
C GLY A 438 3.69 -2.18 -11.66
N ALA A 439 4.64 -1.32 -11.26
CA ALA A 439 4.84 -0.02 -11.86
C ALA A 439 5.29 -0.12 -13.33
N ALA A 440 6.18 -1.06 -13.65
CA ALA A 440 6.63 -1.32 -15.02
C ALA A 440 5.48 -1.79 -15.92
N VAL A 441 4.66 -2.74 -15.43
CA VAL A 441 3.47 -3.24 -16.12
C VAL A 441 2.47 -2.13 -16.39
N VAL A 442 2.14 -1.30 -15.38
CA VAL A 442 1.19 -0.18 -15.55
C VAL A 442 1.72 0.80 -16.59
N ARG A 443 3.03 1.11 -16.57
CA ARG A 443 3.66 1.98 -17.57
C ARG A 443 3.61 1.39 -18.98
N ASP A 444 3.89 0.10 -19.14
CA ASP A 444 3.82 -0.58 -20.44
C ASP A 444 2.39 -0.60 -20.99
N LEU A 445 1.42 -0.96 -20.16
CA LEU A 445 0.00 -0.93 -20.52
C LEU A 445 -0.46 0.47 -20.91
N TRP A 446 -0.01 1.51 -20.18
CA TRP A 446 -0.36 2.88 -20.50
C TRP A 446 0.27 3.38 -21.80
N ARG A 447 1.51 2.95 -22.10
CA ARG A 447 2.16 3.19 -23.39
C ARG A 447 1.37 2.50 -24.52
N LYS A 448 1.05 1.21 -24.39
CA LYS A 448 0.25 0.46 -25.38
C LYS A 448 -1.15 1.03 -25.58
N MET A 449 -1.77 1.53 -24.52
CA MET A 449 -3.06 2.21 -24.57
C MET A 449 -2.97 3.52 -25.35
N ARG A 450 -1.94 4.34 -25.11
CA ARG A 450 -1.68 5.56 -25.90
C ARG A 450 -1.38 5.23 -27.37
N GLU A 451 -0.68 4.12 -27.59
CA GLU A 451 -0.29 3.65 -28.92
C GLU A 451 -1.38 2.87 -29.65
N SER A 452 -2.53 2.62 -29.00
CA SER A 452 -3.63 1.79 -29.54
C SER A 452 -3.19 0.38 -29.96
N MET A 453 -2.16 -0.14 -29.29
CA MET A 453 -1.58 -1.47 -29.49
C MET A 453 -2.06 -2.48 -28.45
N LEU A 454 -3.09 -2.13 -27.68
CA LEU A 454 -3.55 -2.96 -26.59
C LEU A 454 -4.17 -4.26 -27.15
N SER A 455 -3.71 -5.39 -26.65
CA SER A 455 -4.19 -6.72 -27.01
C SER A 455 -4.71 -7.46 -25.76
N PRO A 456 -5.74 -8.31 -25.87
CA PRO A 456 -6.19 -9.16 -24.76
C PRO A 456 -5.07 -10.00 -24.13
N ARG A 457 -4.03 -10.35 -24.92
CA ARG A 457 -2.88 -11.14 -24.47
C ARG A 457 -1.94 -10.37 -23.54
N ASP A 458 -1.93 -9.04 -23.59
CA ASP A 458 -1.04 -8.23 -22.75
C ASP A 458 -1.33 -8.40 -21.26
N TYR A 459 -2.57 -8.76 -20.90
CA TYR A 459 -2.95 -9.00 -19.51
C TYR A 459 -2.26 -10.23 -18.90
N SER A 460 -2.19 -11.34 -19.63
CA SER A 460 -1.53 -12.55 -19.12
C SER A 460 -0.01 -12.36 -19.05
N LEU A 461 0.57 -11.63 -20.00
CA LEU A 461 1.98 -11.23 -19.98
C LEU A 461 2.29 -10.32 -18.77
N ALA A 462 1.42 -9.35 -18.49
CA ALA A 462 1.52 -8.48 -17.33
C ALA A 462 1.52 -9.24 -16.00
N LEU A 463 0.64 -10.25 -15.85
CA LEU A 463 0.64 -11.11 -14.65
C LEU A 463 1.93 -11.92 -14.53
N GLY A 464 2.44 -12.45 -15.64
CA GLY A 464 3.73 -13.14 -15.67
C GLY A 464 4.90 -12.23 -15.24
N GLN A 465 4.95 -11.00 -15.74
CA GLN A 465 5.96 -10.01 -15.36
C GLN A 465 5.90 -9.64 -13.87
N LEU A 466 4.69 -9.50 -13.31
CA LEU A 466 4.49 -9.23 -11.89
C LEU A 466 5.02 -10.39 -11.03
N ALA A 467 4.71 -11.64 -11.41
CA ALA A 467 5.22 -12.82 -10.72
C ALA A 467 6.76 -12.91 -10.80
N LEU A 468 7.36 -12.67 -11.97
CA LEU A 468 8.82 -12.67 -12.15
C LEU A 468 9.49 -11.56 -11.34
N GLY A 469 8.90 -10.35 -11.28
CA GLY A 469 9.40 -9.29 -10.42
C GLY A 469 9.38 -9.64 -8.94
N ALA A 470 8.34 -10.36 -8.50
CA ALA A 470 8.24 -10.88 -7.14
C ALA A 470 9.35 -11.89 -6.82
N THR A 471 9.59 -12.84 -7.73
CA THR A 471 10.63 -13.87 -7.52
C THR A 471 12.02 -13.26 -7.51
N ILE A 472 12.31 -12.33 -8.43
CA ILE A 472 13.59 -11.61 -8.46
C ILE A 472 13.79 -10.79 -7.19
N GLY A 473 12.77 -10.05 -6.75
CA GLY A 473 12.82 -9.29 -5.49
C GLY A 473 13.10 -10.18 -4.27
N ALA A 474 12.48 -11.36 -4.22
CA ALA A 474 12.71 -12.36 -3.17
C ALA A 474 14.14 -12.91 -3.20
N CYS A 475 14.64 -13.30 -4.38
CA CYS A 475 16.00 -13.79 -4.56
C CYS A 475 17.04 -12.73 -4.13
N ILE A 476 16.85 -11.46 -4.53
CA ILE A 476 17.72 -10.35 -4.10
C ILE A 476 17.68 -10.20 -2.58
N GLY A 477 16.50 -10.27 -1.96
CA GLY A 477 16.38 -10.21 -0.50
C GLY A 477 17.17 -11.31 0.22
N LEU A 478 17.13 -12.54 -0.30
CA LEU A 478 17.87 -13.67 0.26
C LEU A 478 19.38 -13.51 0.13
N PHE A 479 19.89 -13.10 -1.04
CA PHE A 479 21.33 -13.02 -1.29
C PHE A 479 21.99 -11.76 -0.74
N VAL A 480 21.29 -10.63 -0.70
CA VAL A 480 21.87 -9.35 -0.23
C VAL A 480 21.95 -9.29 1.29
N ASN A 481 21.12 -10.05 2.02
CA ASN A 481 21.13 -10.02 3.49
C ASN A 481 21.97 -11.13 4.14
N ALA A 482 22.37 -12.18 3.41
CA ALA A 482 23.13 -13.28 3.97
C ALA A 482 24.62 -12.95 4.26
N SER A 483 25.18 -11.91 3.64
CA SER A 483 26.63 -11.68 3.64
C SER A 483 27.11 -10.44 4.41
N GLY A 484 26.23 -9.74 5.13
CA GLY A 484 26.45 -8.31 5.46
C GLY A 484 26.49 -7.87 6.92
N THR A 485 26.34 -8.75 7.92
CA THR A 485 26.65 -8.40 9.33
C THR A 485 28.13 -8.60 9.66
N GLY A 486 28.99 -8.52 8.64
CA GLY A 486 30.42 -8.29 8.82
C GLY A 486 30.65 -6.84 9.21
N SER A 487 30.80 -6.61 10.51
CA SER A 487 31.66 -5.52 10.99
C SER A 487 32.98 -5.53 10.22
N THR A 488 33.51 -4.33 9.92
CA THR A 488 34.82 -3.99 9.33
C THR A 488 34.88 -3.78 7.82
N ALA A 489 35.02 -2.49 7.47
CA ALA A 489 35.96 -1.92 6.51
C ALA A 489 36.50 -2.83 5.40
N GLU A 490 36.02 -2.64 4.17
CA GLU A 490 36.82 -2.32 2.97
C GLU A 490 35.89 -2.10 1.74
N PRO A 491 36.19 -1.16 0.84
CA PRO A 491 35.33 -0.76 -0.27
C PRO A 491 35.72 -1.47 -1.56
N ALA A 492 35.16 -2.66 -1.84
CA ALA A 492 35.40 -3.35 -3.10
C ALA A 492 34.20 -3.23 -4.06
N LEU A 493 34.36 -2.36 -5.08
CA LEU A 493 33.73 -2.39 -6.42
C LEU A 493 32.19 -2.41 -6.58
N ALA A 494 31.41 -2.33 -5.50
CA ALA A 494 29.98 -1.95 -5.51
C ALA A 494 29.73 -0.57 -4.86
N GLY A 495 30.81 0.22 -4.67
CA GLY A 495 30.86 1.38 -3.78
C GLY A 495 30.31 2.71 -4.28
N ALA A 496 29.66 2.78 -5.45
CA ALA A 496 29.15 4.07 -5.93
C ALA A 496 27.64 4.29 -5.66
N TRP A 497 26.88 3.23 -5.36
CA TRP A 497 25.44 3.31 -5.15
C TRP A 497 25.08 2.34 -4.01
N THR A 498 25.22 2.78 -2.76
CA THR A 498 24.77 2.06 -1.56
C THR A 498 23.23 2.06 -1.47
N LEU A 499 22.57 1.66 -2.55
CA LEU A 499 21.13 1.44 -2.56
C LEU A 499 20.85 0.28 -1.60
N SER A 500 19.94 0.52 -0.64
CA SER A 500 19.42 -0.53 0.23
C SER A 500 18.96 -1.73 -0.62
N GLY A 501 19.09 -2.97 -0.12
CA GLY A 501 18.58 -4.16 -0.82
C GLY A 501 17.09 -4.06 -1.21
N SER A 502 16.31 -3.26 -0.47
CA SER A 502 14.93 -2.90 -0.82
C SER A 502 14.83 -1.99 -2.06
N ALA A 503 15.75 -1.05 -2.24
CA ALA A 503 15.80 -0.21 -3.42
C ALA A 503 16.31 -0.97 -4.65
N LEU A 504 17.28 -1.87 -4.47
CA LEU A 504 17.75 -2.76 -5.53
C LEU A 504 16.65 -3.73 -6.01
N SER A 505 15.89 -4.31 -5.09
CA SER A 505 14.75 -5.17 -5.45
C SER A 505 13.63 -4.41 -6.15
N PHE A 506 13.34 -3.15 -5.75
CA PHE A 506 12.41 -2.29 -6.48
C PHE A 506 12.88 -2.03 -7.92
N ILE A 507 14.14 -1.60 -8.10
CA ILE A 507 14.70 -1.33 -9.42
C ILE A 507 14.72 -2.60 -10.28
N ALA A 508 15.08 -3.74 -9.68
CA ALA A 508 15.07 -5.02 -10.35
C ALA A 508 13.65 -5.44 -10.78
N GLY A 509 12.66 -5.20 -9.93
CA GLY A 509 11.25 -5.36 -10.30
C GLY A 509 10.83 -4.40 -11.41
N PHE A 510 11.28 -3.15 -11.40
CA PHE A 510 10.94 -2.17 -12.44
C PHE A 510 11.58 -2.49 -13.80
N GLY A 511 12.78 -3.08 -13.78
CA GLY A 511 13.57 -3.43 -14.96
C GLY A 511 13.78 -4.93 -15.10
N VAL A 512 12.74 -5.77 -14.88
CA VAL A 512 12.83 -7.25 -14.93
C VAL A 512 13.62 -7.74 -16.14
N GLU A 513 13.36 -7.16 -17.31
CA GLU A 513 14.02 -7.55 -18.56
C GLU A 513 15.51 -7.18 -18.60
N GLY A 514 15.88 -6.01 -18.08
CA GLY A 514 17.29 -5.62 -17.94
C GLY A 514 18.04 -6.51 -16.96
N VAL A 515 17.37 -6.97 -15.88
CA VAL A 515 17.97 -7.92 -14.93
C VAL A 515 18.19 -9.29 -15.57
N PHE A 516 17.22 -9.80 -16.34
CA PHE A 516 17.40 -11.06 -17.06
C PHE A 516 18.52 -10.97 -18.11
N GLN A 517 18.59 -9.89 -18.87
CA GLN A 517 19.70 -9.67 -19.81
C GLN A 517 21.05 -9.60 -19.10
N ALA A 518 21.13 -8.92 -17.95
CA ALA A 518 22.34 -8.86 -17.14
C ALA A 518 22.73 -10.25 -16.62
N MET A 519 21.78 -11.02 -16.07
CA MET A 519 22.02 -12.38 -15.60
C MET A 519 22.44 -13.32 -16.74
N GLU A 520 21.82 -13.22 -17.90
CA GLU A 520 22.20 -14.00 -19.08
C GLU A 520 23.63 -13.65 -19.52
N SER A 521 23.98 -12.35 -19.55
CA SER A 521 25.35 -11.92 -19.85
C SER A 521 26.37 -12.46 -18.84
N PHE A 522 25.99 -12.50 -17.57
CA PHE A 522 26.82 -13.02 -16.49
C PHE A 522 27.01 -14.54 -16.60
N VAL A 523 25.93 -15.29 -16.82
CA VAL A 523 25.96 -16.75 -17.05
C VAL A 523 26.84 -17.06 -18.26
N ARG A 524 26.67 -16.34 -19.39
CA ARG A 524 27.53 -16.52 -20.57
C ARG A 524 29.00 -16.25 -20.27
N ARG A 525 29.30 -15.24 -19.46
CA ARG A 525 30.67 -14.89 -19.05
C ARG A 525 31.30 -15.92 -18.10
N VAL A 526 30.52 -16.42 -17.13
CA VAL A 526 30.99 -17.41 -16.14
C VAL A 526 31.16 -18.79 -16.77
N PHE A 527 30.24 -19.20 -17.64
CA PHE A 527 30.29 -20.50 -18.31
C PHE A 527 31.00 -20.47 -19.67
N ASN A 528 31.55 -19.31 -20.06
CA ASN A 528 32.29 -19.08 -21.31
C ASN A 528 31.60 -19.68 -22.54
N VAL A 529 30.27 -19.56 -22.61
CA VAL A 529 29.47 -20.13 -23.71
C VAL A 529 29.74 -19.29 -24.97
N PRO A 530 30.33 -19.86 -26.04
CA PRO A 530 30.62 -19.13 -27.26
C PRO A 530 29.34 -18.56 -27.87
N ASP A 531 29.40 -17.31 -28.31
CA ASP A 531 28.27 -16.63 -28.94
C ASP A 531 27.98 -17.27 -30.32
N PRO A 532 26.80 -17.90 -30.53
CA PRO A 532 26.48 -18.54 -31.80
C PRO A 532 26.33 -17.53 -32.96
N ALA A 533 26.25 -16.22 -32.66
CA ALA A 533 26.07 -15.18 -33.66
C ALA A 533 27.38 -14.66 -34.28
N LYS A 534 28.55 -15.16 -33.86
CA LYS A 534 29.83 -14.83 -34.48
C LYS A 534 30.37 -16.02 -35.28
N PRO A 535 30.12 -16.10 -36.61
CA PRO A 535 30.87 -17.02 -37.45
C PRO A 535 32.36 -16.64 -37.38
N ARG A 536 33.22 -17.65 -37.21
CA ARG A 536 34.68 -17.51 -37.16
C ARG A 536 35.26 -17.10 -38.49
#